data_AF-A0A3L6RVF8-F1
#
_entry.id   AF-A0A3L6RVF8-F1
#
_cell.length_a   1.000
_cell.length_b   1.000
_cell.length_c   1.000
_cell.angle_alpha   90.00
_cell.angle_beta   90.00
_cell.angle_gamma   90.00
#
_symmetry.space_group_name_H-M   'P 1'
#
loop_
_entity.id
_entity.type
_entity.pdbx_description
1 polymer ?
#
loop_
_entity_poly.entity_id
_entity_poly.type
_entity_poly.pdbx_seq_one_letter_code
_entity_poly.pdbx_strand_id
1 'polypeptide(L)'
;MTHPWRKNKFLFDGTIEMHEAPGKFTAEEVAELPERVSNVSPGLRNNAPKKRKSGEDGERVIYNCKAGWWKLPYWKFLLLPHNLDVMHTEKNICDNLIGTLLKLQWKTKDTLNARLDLADMSIRSHLQPYQDGNVVKIPHASYVLKPAQRNAFCNFL
;
A
#
# COMPACT_ATOMS: atom_id res chain seq x y z
N MET A 1 9.58 -6.57 19.58
CA MET A 1 8.59 -5.67 20.22
C MET A 1 9.14 -4.27 20.55
N THR A 2 10.40 -3.93 20.30
CA THR A 2 11.04 -2.68 20.75
C THR A 2 11.29 -1.65 19.64
N HIS A 3 10.54 -1.69 18.54
CA HIS A 3 10.79 -0.78 17.42
C HIS A 3 10.39 0.67 17.80
N PRO A 4 11.27 1.69 17.66
CA PRO A 4 10.98 3.08 18.03
C PRO A 4 9.68 3.63 17.44
N TRP A 5 9.39 3.34 16.18
CA TRP A 5 8.16 3.77 15.49
C TRP A 5 6.86 3.34 16.19
N ARG A 6 6.83 2.19 16.89
CA ARG A 6 5.62 1.71 17.58
C ARG A 6 5.19 2.62 18.73
N LYS A 7 6.15 3.33 19.34
CA LYS A 7 5.89 4.27 20.44
C LYS A 7 5.57 5.69 19.95
N ASN A 8 5.66 5.95 18.64
CA ASN A 8 5.60 7.29 18.08
C ASN A 8 4.15 7.74 17.83
N LYS A 9 3.41 8.02 18.90
CA LYS A 9 2.02 8.51 18.83
C LYS A 9 1.86 9.75 17.95
N PHE A 10 2.85 10.64 17.97
CA PHE A 10 2.76 11.97 17.36
C PHE A 10 2.77 11.94 15.82
N LEU A 11 3.53 11.03 15.21
CA LEU A 11 3.64 10.96 13.73
C LEU A 11 2.59 10.05 13.06
N PHE A 12 1.82 9.31 13.86
CA PHE A 12 0.78 8.38 13.41
C PHE A 12 -0.59 8.82 13.94
N ASP A 13 -1.36 7.91 14.52
CA ASP A 13 -2.78 8.06 14.90
C ASP A 13 -3.01 8.40 16.38
N GLY A 14 -1.96 8.79 17.10
CA GLY A 14 -2.05 9.07 18.54
C GLY A 14 -2.03 7.82 19.42
N THR A 15 -2.07 6.61 18.83
CA THR A 15 -2.03 5.33 19.56
C THR A 15 -0.61 4.74 19.61
N ILE A 16 -0.36 3.85 20.57
CA ILE A 16 0.89 3.05 20.61
C ILE A 16 0.56 1.68 20.08
N GLU A 17 1.34 1.23 19.10
CA GLU A 17 1.15 -0.07 18.48
C GLU A 17 1.85 -1.18 19.29
N MET A 18 1.09 -1.76 20.23
CA MET A 18 1.54 -2.86 21.10
C MET A 18 1.22 -4.25 20.57
N HIS A 19 0.55 -4.36 19.42
CA HIS A 19 0.22 -5.65 18.82
C HIS A 19 1.45 -6.51 18.58
N GLU A 20 1.31 -7.82 18.72
CA GLU A 20 2.40 -8.74 18.39
C GLU A 20 2.80 -8.62 16.91
N ALA A 21 3.99 -9.09 16.57
CA ALA A 21 4.36 -9.17 15.17
C ALA A 21 3.31 -10.02 14.42
N PRO A 22 2.88 -9.63 13.21
CA PRO A 22 2.03 -10.48 12.40
C PRO A 22 2.62 -11.89 12.32
N GLY A 23 1.76 -12.90 12.44
CA GLY A 23 2.17 -14.29 12.30
C GLY A 23 2.90 -14.52 10.98
N LYS A 24 3.96 -15.30 11.00
CA LYS A 24 4.62 -15.75 9.78
C LYS A 24 3.90 -16.99 9.30
N PHE A 25 3.46 -17.00 8.05
CA PHE A 25 2.98 -18.23 7.44
C PHE A 25 4.17 -19.16 7.18
N THR A 26 4.00 -20.43 7.52
CA THR A 26 4.91 -21.49 7.07
C THR A 26 4.69 -21.77 5.58
N ALA A 27 5.69 -22.33 4.91
CA ALA A 27 5.57 -22.70 3.50
C ALA A 27 4.42 -23.71 3.26
N GLU A 28 4.16 -24.56 4.24
CA GLU A 28 3.07 -25.54 4.26
C GLU A 28 1.71 -24.84 4.33
N GLU A 29 1.51 -23.95 5.30
CA GLU A 29 0.28 -23.14 5.41
C GLU A 29 0.03 -22.33 4.13
N VAL A 30 1.06 -21.69 3.56
CA VAL A 30 0.94 -20.94 2.29
C VAL A 30 0.55 -21.86 1.13
N ALA A 31 0.99 -23.12 1.13
CA ALA A 31 0.66 -24.09 0.09
C ALA A 31 -0.79 -24.62 0.21
N GLU A 32 -1.35 -24.64 1.42
CA GLU A 32 -2.75 -25.01 1.69
C GLU A 32 -3.75 -23.90 1.35
N LEU A 33 -3.38 -22.62 1.49
CA LEU A 33 -4.27 -21.48 1.21
C LEU A 33 -4.91 -21.53 -0.21
N PRO A 34 -4.18 -21.87 -1.29
CA PRO A 34 -4.75 -22.04 -2.63
C PRO A 34 -5.74 -23.20 -2.76
N GLU A 35 -5.70 -24.21 -1.89
CA GLU A 35 -6.67 -25.31 -1.91
C GLU A 35 -8.06 -24.83 -1.48
N ARG A 36 -8.12 -23.84 -0.57
CA ARG A 36 -9.39 -23.20 -0.17
C ARG A 36 -10.12 -22.53 -1.35
N VAL A 37 -9.41 -22.24 -2.44
CA VAL A 37 -9.93 -21.55 -3.63
C VAL A 37 -9.77 -22.36 -4.91
N SER A 38 -9.51 -23.67 -4.81
CA SER A 38 -9.36 -24.57 -5.96
C SER A 38 -10.60 -24.61 -6.86
N ASN A 39 -11.77 -24.34 -6.28
CA ASN A 39 -13.06 -24.36 -6.96
C ASN A 39 -13.41 -23.03 -7.63
N VAL A 40 -12.55 -22.00 -7.49
CA VAL A 40 -12.80 -20.67 -8.07
C VAL A 40 -12.01 -20.50 -9.36
N SER A 41 -12.73 -20.57 -10.48
CA SER A 41 -12.17 -20.35 -11.81
C SER A 41 -12.09 -18.84 -12.12
N PRO A 42 -10.90 -18.27 -12.35
CA PRO A 42 -10.79 -16.88 -12.77
C PRO A 42 -11.41 -16.70 -14.17
N GLY A 43 -12.36 -15.78 -14.30
CA GLY A 43 -12.90 -15.35 -15.60
C GLY A 43 -14.31 -15.83 -15.97
N LEU A 44 -14.91 -16.82 -15.29
CA LEU A 44 -16.33 -17.17 -15.51
C LEU A 44 -17.25 -16.23 -14.74
N ARG A 45 -17.48 -15.05 -15.30
CA ARG A 45 -18.55 -14.14 -14.89
C ARG A 45 -19.84 -14.59 -15.56
N ASN A 46 -20.61 -15.45 -14.91
CA ASN A 46 -22.02 -15.57 -15.23
C ASN A 46 -22.68 -14.24 -14.80
N ASN A 47 -23.17 -13.47 -15.78
CA ASN A 47 -23.82 -12.15 -15.70
C ASN A 47 -24.64 -11.87 -14.42
N ALA A 48 -23.98 -11.59 -13.29
CA ALA A 48 -24.64 -11.17 -12.06
C ALA A 48 -23.85 -10.02 -11.42
N PRO A 49 -24.43 -8.82 -11.28
CA PRO A 49 -23.81 -7.71 -10.59
C PRO A 49 -23.94 -7.97 -9.07
N LYS A 50 -22.98 -8.67 -8.46
CA LYS A 50 -22.89 -8.68 -7.00
C LYS A 50 -21.95 -7.57 -6.56
N LYS A 51 -22.51 -6.59 -5.83
CA LYS A 51 -21.77 -5.65 -4.98
C LYS A 51 -20.67 -6.43 -4.25
N ARG A 52 -19.46 -5.86 -4.19
CA ARG A 52 -18.39 -6.39 -3.34
C ARG A 52 -18.99 -6.58 -1.93
N LYS A 53 -19.23 -7.83 -1.52
CA LYS A 53 -19.57 -8.12 -0.14
C LYS A 53 -18.31 -7.86 0.67
N SER A 54 -18.16 -6.63 1.16
CA SER A 54 -17.38 -6.41 2.37
C SER A 54 -18.22 -7.02 3.48
N GLY A 55 -17.97 -8.28 3.79
CA GLY A 55 -18.64 -8.94 4.91
C GLY A 55 -18.12 -8.35 6.21
N GLU A 56 -19.00 -7.70 6.96
CA GLU A 56 -18.97 -7.74 8.42
C GLU A 56 -19.11 -9.23 8.80
N ASP A 57 -18.18 -9.74 9.62
CA ASP A 57 -18.21 -11.05 10.28
C ASP A 57 -17.99 -12.35 9.46
N GLY A 58 -17.44 -12.29 8.25
CA GLY A 58 -16.96 -13.47 7.52
C GLY A 58 -15.43 -13.51 7.39
N GLU A 59 -14.83 -14.71 7.42
CA GLU A 59 -13.40 -14.92 7.11
C GLU A 59 -13.10 -14.21 5.77
N ARG A 60 -12.26 -13.16 5.81
CA ARG A 60 -11.98 -12.36 4.61
C ARG A 60 -11.36 -13.26 3.56
N VAL A 61 -12.06 -13.45 2.46
CA VAL A 61 -11.54 -14.18 1.30
C VAL A 61 -10.47 -13.31 0.64
N ILE A 62 -9.21 -13.52 1.03
CA ILE A 62 -8.05 -12.78 0.53
C ILE A 62 -7.61 -13.33 -0.85
N TYR A 63 -7.99 -14.57 -1.17
CA TYR A 63 -7.60 -15.28 -2.39
C TYR A 63 -8.82 -15.52 -3.27
N ASN A 64 -8.72 -15.18 -4.56
CA ASN A 64 -9.82 -15.34 -5.52
C ASN A 64 -9.57 -16.43 -6.57
N CYS A 65 -8.34 -16.94 -6.69
CA CYS A 65 -8.00 -18.02 -7.62
C CYS A 65 -6.65 -18.66 -7.26
N LYS A 66 -6.48 -19.93 -7.66
CA LYS A 66 -5.17 -20.59 -7.69
C LYS A 66 -4.50 -20.29 -9.03
N ALA A 67 -3.47 -19.45 -9.03
CA ALA A 67 -2.69 -19.16 -10.23
C ALA A 67 -2.03 -20.44 -10.80
N GLY A 68 -1.81 -20.51 -12.12
CA GLY A 68 -1.18 -21.68 -12.75
C GLY A 68 0.24 -21.97 -12.23
N TRP A 69 0.95 -20.93 -11.77
CA TRP A 69 2.33 -21.02 -11.28
C TRP A 69 2.49 -21.87 -10.01
N TRP A 70 1.41 -22.06 -9.22
CA TRP A 70 1.41 -22.96 -8.07
C TRP A 70 1.68 -24.43 -8.43
N LYS A 71 1.53 -24.80 -9.71
CA LYS A 71 1.83 -26.15 -10.21
C LYS A 71 3.32 -26.36 -10.54
N LEU A 72 4.14 -25.31 -10.53
CA LEU A 72 5.53 -25.40 -10.94
C LEU A 72 6.37 -26.08 -9.83
N PRO A 73 7.23 -27.06 -10.17
CA PRO A 73 7.97 -27.85 -9.16
C PRO A 73 8.86 -27.02 -8.24
N TYR A 74 9.34 -25.88 -8.73
CA TYR A 74 10.24 -25.00 -7.99
C TYR A 74 9.52 -24.02 -7.06
N TRP A 75 8.19 -23.89 -7.18
CA TRP A 75 7.39 -22.89 -6.46
C TRP A 75 7.49 -23.04 -4.94
N LYS A 76 7.52 -24.28 -4.45
CA LYS A 76 7.69 -24.62 -3.01
C LYS A 76 9.04 -24.22 -2.42
N PHE A 77 10.03 -23.89 -3.26
CA PHE A 77 11.36 -23.46 -2.84
C PHE A 77 11.53 -21.93 -2.89
N LEU A 78 10.52 -21.18 -3.35
CA LEU A 78 10.57 -19.72 -3.34
C LEU A 78 10.32 -19.19 -1.93
N LEU A 79 11.23 -18.36 -1.44
CA LEU A 79 11.10 -17.71 -0.13
C LEU A 79 9.94 -16.69 -0.09
N LEU A 80 9.63 -16.09 -1.25
CA LEU A 80 8.55 -15.14 -1.43
C LEU A 80 7.72 -15.53 -2.67
N PRO A 81 6.88 -16.57 -2.58
CA PRO A 81 6.09 -17.04 -3.72
C PRO A 81 5.16 -15.97 -4.31
N HIS A 82 4.81 -14.97 -3.50
CA HIS A 82 3.91 -13.88 -3.91
C HIS A 82 4.63 -12.70 -4.59
N ASN A 83 5.97 -12.68 -4.61
CA ASN A 83 6.76 -11.54 -5.12
C ASN A 83 7.33 -11.81 -6.52
N LEU A 84 6.46 -12.25 -7.43
CA LEU A 84 6.82 -12.74 -8.78
C LEU A 84 7.38 -11.69 -9.73
N ASP A 85 7.18 -10.42 -9.41
CA ASP A 85 7.56 -9.34 -10.29
C ASP A 85 8.32 -8.27 -9.51
N VAL A 86 9.46 -8.67 -8.94
CA VAL A 86 10.34 -7.78 -8.17
C VAL A 86 10.69 -6.56 -9.02
N MET A 87 11.04 -6.75 -10.30
CA MET A 87 11.40 -5.66 -11.20
C MET A 87 10.27 -4.64 -11.39
N HIS A 88 9.04 -5.07 -11.72
CA HIS A 88 7.94 -4.09 -11.85
C HIS A 88 7.51 -3.53 -10.51
N THR A 89 7.63 -4.28 -9.41
CA THR A 89 7.32 -3.79 -8.06
C THR A 89 8.30 -2.70 -7.64
N GLU A 90 9.61 -2.95 -7.78
CA GLU A 90 10.66 -1.98 -7.51
C GLU A 90 10.52 -0.76 -8.42
N LYS A 91 10.32 -0.97 -9.72
CA LYS A 91 10.06 0.13 -10.67
C LYS A 91 8.86 0.97 -10.23
N ASN A 92 7.75 0.34 -9.91
CA ASN A 92 6.54 1.04 -9.47
C ASN A 92 6.78 1.82 -8.17
N ILE A 93 7.50 1.26 -7.21
CA ILE A 93 7.83 1.95 -5.94
C ILE A 93 8.75 3.14 -6.20
N CYS A 94 9.81 2.95 -6.99
CA CYS A 94 10.78 4.00 -7.34
C CYS A 94 10.12 5.14 -8.11
N ASP A 95 9.31 4.83 -9.13
CA ASP A 95 8.60 5.83 -9.94
C ASP A 95 7.65 6.67 -9.07
N ASN A 96 6.93 6.03 -8.15
CA ASN A 96 6.03 6.73 -7.22
C ASN A 96 6.80 7.60 -6.22
N LEU A 97 7.94 7.11 -5.71
CA LEU A 97 8.80 7.86 -4.80
C LEU A 97 9.35 9.12 -5.48
N ILE A 98 9.91 8.96 -6.68
CA ILE A 98 10.42 10.08 -7.49
C ILE A 98 9.31 11.07 -7.82
N GLY A 99 8.15 10.57 -8.25
CA GLY A 99 6.98 11.40 -8.57
C GLY A 99 6.51 12.24 -7.37
N THR A 100 6.58 11.67 -6.17
CA THR A 100 6.19 12.35 -4.92
C THR A 100 7.24 13.36 -4.47
N LEU A 101 8.52 13.00 -4.46
CA LEU A 101 9.63 13.88 -4.06
C LEU A 101 9.75 15.12 -4.96
N LEU A 102 9.58 14.93 -6.27
CA LEU A 102 9.67 16.01 -7.27
C LEU A 102 8.35 16.74 -7.50
N LYS A 103 7.25 16.32 -6.83
CA LYS A 103 5.89 16.84 -7.04
C LYS A 103 5.52 16.89 -8.52
N LEU A 104 5.73 15.78 -9.23
CA LEU A 104 5.38 15.64 -10.62
C LEU A 104 3.86 15.51 -10.76
N GLN A 105 3.25 16.34 -11.61
CA GLN A 105 1.83 16.24 -11.91
C GLN A 105 1.52 14.84 -12.47
N TRP A 106 0.41 14.25 -12.01
CA TRP A 106 -0.07 12.91 -12.40
C TRP A 106 0.76 11.71 -11.94
N LYS A 107 1.96 11.91 -11.39
CA LYS A 107 2.82 10.83 -10.85
C LYS A 107 2.97 10.85 -9.33
N THR A 108 2.64 11.97 -8.68
CA THR A 108 2.68 12.07 -7.22
C THR A 108 1.60 11.22 -6.56
N LYS A 109 1.96 10.51 -5.48
CA LYS A 109 0.98 9.85 -4.60
C LYS A 109 0.42 10.79 -3.54
N ASP A 110 1.05 11.94 -3.36
CA ASP A 110 0.55 13.02 -2.53
C ASP A 110 -0.49 13.85 -3.29
N THR A 111 -1.75 13.49 -3.12
CA THR A 111 -2.92 14.06 -3.81
C THR A 111 -3.83 14.80 -2.83
N LEU A 112 -4.75 15.64 -3.33
CA LEU A 112 -5.74 16.31 -2.47
C LEU A 112 -6.56 15.30 -1.66
N ASN A 113 -7.01 14.21 -2.29
CA ASN A 113 -7.75 13.16 -1.59
C ASN A 113 -6.91 12.55 -0.47
N ALA A 114 -5.64 12.22 -0.72
CA ALA A 114 -4.75 11.72 0.33
C ALA A 114 -4.60 12.71 1.49
N ARG A 115 -4.60 14.03 1.23
CA ARG A 115 -4.57 15.06 2.28
C ARG A 115 -5.89 15.20 3.03
N LEU A 116 -7.03 14.96 2.38
CA LEU A 116 -8.35 14.90 3.02
C LEU A 116 -8.47 13.64 3.89
N ASP A 117 -7.94 12.49 3.45
CA ASP A 117 -7.90 11.27 4.25
C ASP A 117 -7.11 11.49 5.55
N LEU A 118 -6.02 12.26 5.51
CA LEU A 118 -5.29 12.66 6.73
C LEU A 118 -6.16 13.49 7.69
N ALA A 119 -7.05 14.34 7.16
CA ALA A 119 -7.97 15.13 7.97
C ALA A 119 -9.08 14.27 8.57
N ASP A 120 -9.65 13.35 7.79
CA ASP A 120 -10.66 12.40 8.25
C ASP A 120 -10.11 11.50 9.37
N MET A 121 -8.88 11.00 9.20
CA MET A 121 -8.19 10.21 10.21
C MET A 121 -7.66 11.05 11.39
N SER A 122 -7.77 12.39 11.35
CA SER A 122 -7.25 13.31 12.38
C SER A 122 -5.74 13.16 12.64
N ILE A 123 -4.96 12.79 11.61
CA ILE A 123 -3.51 12.61 11.70
C ILE A 123 -2.76 13.68 10.90
N ARG A 124 -1.54 14.00 11.33
CA ARG A 124 -0.62 14.91 10.61
C ARG A 124 -1.27 16.25 10.23
N SER A 125 -1.83 16.96 11.21
CA SER A 125 -2.50 18.25 11.03
C SER A 125 -1.72 19.27 10.19
N HIS A 126 -0.39 19.31 10.33
CA HIS A 126 0.50 20.18 9.52
C HIS A 126 0.50 19.89 8.01
N LEU A 127 -0.04 18.74 7.57
CA LEU A 127 -0.19 18.37 6.16
C LEU A 127 -1.64 18.52 5.67
N GLN A 128 -2.61 18.70 6.55
CA GLN A 128 -4.02 18.74 6.15
C GLN A 128 -4.34 20.01 5.33
N PRO A 129 -5.27 19.96 4.38
CA PRO A 129 -5.73 21.14 3.67
C PRO A 129 -6.40 22.11 4.64
N TYR A 130 -6.19 23.40 4.44
CA TYR A 130 -6.84 24.45 5.23
C TYR A 130 -7.48 25.49 4.31
N GLN A 131 -8.51 26.16 4.84
CA GLN A 131 -9.21 27.21 4.13
C GLN A 131 -8.55 28.56 4.43
N ASP A 132 -8.17 29.27 3.37
CA ASP A 132 -7.65 30.63 3.42
C ASP A 132 -8.58 31.53 2.61
N GLY A 133 -9.56 32.12 3.31
CA GLY A 133 -10.68 32.83 2.69
C GLY A 133 -11.57 31.90 1.86
N ASN A 134 -11.67 32.17 0.56
CA ASN A 134 -12.45 31.35 -0.38
C ASN A 134 -11.61 30.26 -1.07
N VAL A 135 -10.33 30.10 -0.72
CA VAL A 135 -9.43 29.15 -1.39
C VAL A 135 -8.98 28.06 -0.42
N VAL A 136 -9.08 26.80 -0.86
CA VAL A 136 -8.49 25.67 -0.14
C VAL A 136 -7.02 25.56 -0.52
N LYS A 137 -6.12 25.67 0.46
CA LYS A 137 -4.67 25.55 0.28
C LYS A 137 -4.17 24.22 0.84
N ILE A 138 -3.23 23.61 0.12
CA ILE A 138 -2.52 22.41 0.57
C ILE A 138 -1.13 22.81 1.05
N PRO A 139 -0.77 22.56 2.32
CA PRO A 139 0.56 22.90 2.83
C PRO A 139 1.64 22.06 2.14
N HIS A 140 2.80 22.70 1.91
CA HIS A 140 3.95 22.05 1.31
C HIS A 140 4.49 20.97 2.25
N ALA A 141 4.59 19.73 1.77
CA ALA A 141 5.17 18.65 2.56
C ALA A 141 6.69 18.81 2.74
N SER A 142 7.22 18.32 3.85
CA SER A 142 8.66 18.36 4.16
C SER A 142 9.51 17.46 3.24
N TYR A 143 8.91 16.42 2.66
CA TYR A 143 9.56 15.50 1.74
C TYR A 143 9.59 15.99 0.29
N VAL A 144 8.85 17.04 -0.06
CA VAL A 144 8.89 17.60 -1.42
C VAL A 144 10.15 18.46 -1.56
N LEU A 145 10.94 18.21 -2.60
CA LEU A 145 12.19 18.92 -2.84
C LEU A 145 11.93 20.36 -3.32
N LYS A 146 12.70 21.30 -2.77
CA LYS A 146 12.73 22.69 -3.26
C LYS A 146 13.35 22.75 -4.66
N PRO A 147 13.09 23.80 -5.46
CA PRO A 147 13.61 23.90 -6.83
C PRO A 147 15.12 23.63 -6.98
N ALA A 148 15.95 24.21 -6.10
CA ALA A 148 17.40 23.95 -6.11
C ALA A 148 17.76 22.49 -5.81
N GLN A 149 17.06 21.85 -4.86
CA GLN A 149 17.25 20.45 -4.51
C GLN A 149 16.78 19.51 -5.62
N ARG A 150 15.71 19.88 -6.34
CA ARG A 150 15.25 19.13 -7.51
C ARG A 150 16.31 19.10 -8.60
N ASN A 151 16.93 20.25 -8.90
CA ASN A 151 18.00 20.33 -9.89
C ASN A 151 19.22 19.50 -9.46
N ALA A 152 19.64 19.61 -8.21
CA ALA A 152 20.74 18.80 -7.68
C ALA A 152 20.45 17.29 -7.74
N PHE A 153 19.22 16.89 -7.39
CA PHE A 153 18.77 15.51 -7.46
C PHE A 153 18.74 14.98 -8.90
N CYS A 154 18.22 15.76 -9.85
CA CYS A 154 18.20 15.37 -11.26
C CYS A 154 19.60 15.29 -11.88
N ASN A 155 20.57 16.07 -11.40
CA ASN A 155 21.96 15.98 -11.86
C ASN A 155 22.72 14.80 -11.25
N PHE A 156 22.26 14.28 -10.11
CA PHE A 156 22.86 13.12 -9.46
C PHE A 156 22.45 11.80 -10.11
N LEU A 157 21.19 11.70 -10.56
CA LEU A 157 20.65 10.57 -11.30
C LEU A 157 21.31 10.42 -12.67
#